data_AF-A0A0D0J2W5-F1
#
_entry.id   AF-A0A0D0J2W5-F1
#
_cell.length_a   1.000
_cell.length_b   1.000
_cell.length_c   1.000
_cell.angle_alpha   90.00
_cell.angle_beta   90.00
_cell.angle_gamma   90.00
#
_symmetry.space_group_name_H-M   'P 1'
#
loop_
_entity.id
_entity.type
_entity.pdbx_description
1 polymer ?
#
loop_
_entity_poly.entity_id
_entity_poly.type
_entity_poly.pdbx_seq_one_letter_code
_entity_poly.pdbx_strand_id
1 'polypeptide(L)'
;MMHNANTFSRAALSALVLSLGAVAAPAVSQAQQAAAPAGAPPLGWFKTCSKQEDNDVCVVQNVVLAQNGQMITAVGLISVEGKVNRKLLQVSVPTARLLPPGVMMQIDGGKGQKLDYAVCLPDKCTAEVPLTDAMIASMKKGTEIVFTSINFRRAPNPIKIALNGFTGAYDGQPITQSQLAESQRSLQEGMQKKAEEARKKLEAAQDAAKTKPAN
;
A
#
# COMPACT_ATOMS: atom_id res chain seq x y z
N MET A 1 -30.19 41.89 -55.99
CA MET A 1 -29.17 42.93 -56.23
C MET A 1 -27.87 42.41 -55.66
N MET A 2 -26.99 41.94 -56.54
CA MET A 2 -25.66 42.50 -56.85
C MET A 2 -24.56 41.91 -55.93
N HIS A 3 -23.83 40.90 -56.45
CA HIS A 3 -22.43 40.98 -56.95
C HIS A 3 -21.43 41.18 -55.79
N ASN A 4 -20.46 40.30 -55.53
CA ASN A 4 -19.36 40.03 -56.46
C ASN A 4 -18.57 38.77 -56.06
N ALA A 5 -18.34 37.88 -57.03
CA ALA A 5 -17.24 36.94 -57.04
C ALA A 5 -15.97 37.68 -57.48
N ASN A 6 -14.81 37.36 -56.91
CA ASN A 6 -13.53 37.73 -57.53
C ASN A 6 -12.50 36.60 -57.42
N THR A 7 -12.35 35.92 -58.55
CA THR A 7 -11.11 35.57 -59.24
C THR A 7 -10.00 34.83 -58.50
N PHE A 8 -9.82 33.59 -58.97
CA PHE A 8 -8.58 32.81 -59.07
C PHE A 8 -7.29 33.62 -59.24
N SER A 9 -6.25 33.18 -58.54
CA SER A 9 -4.91 33.15 -59.12
C SER A 9 -4.19 31.86 -58.72
N ARG A 10 -3.79 31.11 -59.74
CA ARG A 10 -2.94 29.92 -59.65
C ARG A 10 -1.48 30.37 -59.50
N ALA A 11 -0.77 29.82 -58.53
CA ALA A 11 0.66 29.59 -58.65
C ALA A 11 1.01 28.29 -57.91
N ALA A 12 1.34 27.28 -58.70
CA ALA A 12 1.96 26.05 -58.25
C ALA A 12 3.45 26.31 -57.98
N LEU A 13 4.05 25.69 -56.96
CA LEU A 13 5.09 24.67 -57.13
C LEU A 13 5.70 24.25 -55.78
N SER A 14 6.12 22.99 -55.79
CA SER A 14 7.22 22.40 -55.00
C SER A 14 6.88 21.77 -53.65
N ALA A 15 6.89 20.44 -53.72
CA ALA A 15 6.89 19.49 -52.64
C ALA A 15 8.10 19.67 -51.71
N LEU A 16 7.87 19.49 -50.41
CA LEU A 16 8.86 18.95 -49.49
C LEU A 16 8.20 17.83 -48.68
N VAL A 17 8.46 16.59 -49.12
CA VAL A 17 8.12 15.39 -48.35
C VAL A 17 9.21 15.21 -47.31
N LEU A 18 8.89 15.44 -46.05
CA LEU A 18 9.66 14.98 -44.90
C LEU A 18 8.70 14.31 -43.91
N SER A 19 8.13 13.17 -44.33
CA SER A 19 7.48 12.24 -43.41
C SER A 19 8.55 11.46 -42.65
N LEU A 20 9.07 12.04 -41.56
CA LEU A 20 9.73 11.27 -40.51
C LEU A 20 8.64 10.48 -39.76
N GLY A 21 8.48 9.21 -40.14
CA GLY A 21 7.75 8.24 -39.33
C GLY A 21 8.51 8.02 -38.03
N ALA A 22 8.13 8.73 -36.98
CA ALA A 22 8.52 8.39 -35.62
C ALA A 22 7.79 7.10 -35.23
N VAL A 23 8.51 5.98 -35.30
CA VAL A 23 8.03 4.69 -34.78
C VAL A 23 7.92 4.85 -33.26
N ALA A 24 6.71 5.09 -32.77
CA ALA A 24 6.40 5.06 -31.35
C ALA A 24 6.55 3.61 -30.87
N ALA A 25 7.73 3.28 -30.33
CA ALA A 25 7.89 2.06 -29.56
C ALA A 25 6.98 2.15 -28.32
N PRO A 26 6.24 1.08 -27.97
CA PRO A 26 5.40 1.10 -26.77
C PRO A 26 6.34 1.23 -25.57
N ALA A 27 6.20 2.34 -24.84
CA ALA A 27 6.78 2.49 -23.52
C ALA A 27 6.16 1.43 -22.62
N VAL A 28 6.87 0.31 -22.45
CA VAL A 28 6.55 -0.69 -21.45
C VAL A 28 6.79 0.00 -20.11
N SER A 29 5.70 0.41 -19.47
CA SER A 29 5.73 0.98 -18.12
C SER A 29 6.32 -0.08 -17.19
N GLN A 30 7.61 0.04 -16.87
CA GLN A 30 8.22 -0.69 -15.78
C GLN A 30 7.63 -0.10 -14.50
N ALA A 31 6.60 -0.77 -13.96
CA ALA A 31 6.23 -0.62 -12.56
C ALA A 31 7.43 -1.12 -11.74
N GLN A 32 8.34 -0.20 -11.43
CA GLN A 32 9.40 -0.40 -10.47
C GLN A 32 8.72 -0.55 -9.10
N GLN A 33 8.42 -1.79 -8.72
CA GLN A 33 8.05 -2.11 -7.35
C GLN A 33 9.28 -1.79 -6.49
N ALA A 34 9.31 -0.60 -5.90
CA ALA A 34 10.38 -0.21 -4.99
C ALA A 34 10.49 -1.27 -3.89
N ALA A 35 11.69 -1.82 -3.72
CA ALA A 35 12.03 -2.68 -2.60
C ALA A 35 11.60 -1.99 -1.30
N ALA A 36 10.81 -2.67 -0.46
CA ALA A 36 10.46 -2.12 0.84
C ALA A 36 11.76 -1.85 1.63
N PRO A 37 11.90 -0.68 2.29
CA PRO A 37 13.11 -0.35 3.04
C PRO A 37 13.37 -1.40 4.13
N ALA A 38 14.63 -1.66 4.44
CA ALA A 38 15.03 -2.59 5.50
C ALA A 38 14.35 -2.20 6.82
N GLY A 39 13.65 -3.15 7.46
CA GLY A 39 12.86 -2.89 8.67
C GLY A 39 11.40 -2.47 8.44
N ALA A 40 10.93 -2.39 7.19
CA ALA A 40 9.51 -2.21 6.91
C ALA A 40 8.67 -3.39 7.46
N PRO A 41 7.45 -3.15 7.97
CA PRO A 41 6.57 -4.22 8.42
C PRO A 41 6.27 -5.20 7.25
N PRO A 42 5.99 -6.48 7.57
CA PRO A 42 5.52 -7.43 6.57
C PRO A 42 4.30 -6.88 5.83
N LEU A 43 4.20 -7.21 4.54
CA LEU A 43 3.05 -6.84 3.73
C LEU A 43 1.82 -7.67 4.15
N GLY A 44 0.69 -7.00 4.32
CA GLY A 44 -0.57 -7.64 4.67
C GLY A 44 -0.72 -7.94 6.17
N TRP A 45 -1.59 -8.90 6.49
CA TRP A 45 -1.86 -9.30 7.86
C TRP A 45 -0.84 -10.29 8.37
N PHE A 46 -0.35 -10.08 9.60
CA PHE A 46 0.57 -10.99 10.27
C PHE A 46 0.33 -10.98 11.77
N LYS A 47 0.75 -12.05 12.45
CA LYS A 47 0.67 -12.17 13.91
C LYS A 47 2.06 -12.15 14.50
N THR A 48 2.24 -11.41 15.59
CA THR A 48 3.43 -11.48 16.44
C THR A 48 2.99 -11.75 17.87
N CYS A 49 3.76 -12.53 18.63
CA CYS A 49 3.53 -12.72 20.06
C CYS A 49 4.82 -12.48 20.83
N SER A 50 4.71 -11.86 21.99
CA SER A 50 5.82 -11.67 22.93
C SER A 50 5.34 -11.83 24.36
N LYS A 51 6.24 -12.26 25.23
CA LYS A 51 5.98 -12.31 26.67
C LYS A 51 6.31 -10.95 27.29
N GLN A 52 5.37 -10.38 28.03
CA GLN A 52 5.52 -9.11 28.74
C GLN A 52 5.17 -9.34 30.21
N GLU A 53 6.19 -9.38 31.06
CA GLU A 53 6.07 -9.76 32.47
C GLU A 53 5.34 -11.12 32.62
N ASP A 54 4.23 -11.14 33.36
CA ASP A 54 3.39 -12.32 33.61
C ASP A 54 2.29 -12.51 32.54
N ASN A 55 2.35 -11.80 31.41
CA ASN A 55 1.33 -11.87 30.36
C ASN A 55 1.93 -12.23 29.00
N ASP A 56 1.20 -13.02 28.23
CA ASP A 56 1.46 -13.25 26.82
C ASP A 56 0.67 -12.23 25.99
N VAL A 57 1.38 -11.48 25.14
CA VAL A 57 0.80 -10.43 24.32
C VAL A 57 0.94 -10.80 22.85
N CYS A 58 -0.19 -11.07 22.21
CA CYS A 58 -0.27 -11.37 20.79
C CYS A 58 -0.96 -10.23 20.05
N VAL A 59 -0.40 -9.84 18.90
CA VAL A 59 -0.92 -8.79 18.03
C VAL A 59 -1.08 -9.33 16.62
N VAL A 60 -2.31 -9.32 16.10
CA VAL A 60 -2.58 -9.51 14.68
C VAL A 60 -2.70 -8.14 14.05
N GLN A 61 -1.82 -7.82 13.11
CA GLN A 61 -1.61 -6.45 12.65
C GLN A 61 -1.42 -6.34 11.15
N ASN A 62 -1.70 -5.14 10.64
CA ASN A 62 -1.44 -4.70 9.29
C ASN A 62 -1.08 -3.21 9.32
N VAL A 63 -0.06 -2.83 8.55
CA VAL A 63 0.46 -1.45 8.51
C VAL A 63 0.44 -0.95 7.06
N VAL A 64 -0.28 0.14 6.84
CA VAL A 64 -0.34 0.85 5.58
C VAL A 64 0.69 1.97 5.60
N LEU A 65 1.64 1.91 4.67
CA LEU A 65 2.66 2.92 4.47
C LEU A 65 2.38 3.74 3.21
N ALA A 66 2.78 5.02 3.24
CA ALA A 66 2.91 5.85 2.05
C ALA A 66 4.15 5.42 1.24
N GLN A 67 4.27 5.90 0.00
CA GLN A 67 5.41 5.61 -0.88
C GLN A 67 6.76 6.04 -0.28
N ASN A 68 6.75 7.08 0.54
CA ASN A 68 7.92 7.56 1.27
C ASN A 68 8.22 6.79 2.58
N GLY A 69 7.48 5.70 2.85
CA GLY A 69 7.64 4.88 4.05
C GLY A 69 6.93 5.40 5.30
N GLN A 70 6.26 6.56 5.24
CA GLN A 70 5.52 7.10 6.38
C GLN A 70 4.27 6.25 6.68
N MET A 71 3.99 5.98 7.95
CA MET A 71 2.78 5.30 8.38
C MET A 71 1.53 6.14 8.07
N ILE A 72 0.60 5.56 7.30
CA ILE A 72 -0.73 6.12 7.02
C ILE A 72 -1.74 5.57 8.02
N THR A 73 -1.72 4.26 8.29
CA THR A 73 -2.56 3.63 9.31
C THR A 73 -1.89 2.35 9.78
N ALA A 74 -1.92 2.08 11.08
CA ALA A 74 -1.56 0.78 11.65
C ALA A 74 -2.74 0.23 12.43
N VAL A 75 -3.08 -1.03 12.19
CA VAL A 75 -4.18 -1.72 12.85
C VAL A 75 -3.60 -2.89 13.63
N GLY A 76 -4.01 -3.04 14.89
CA GLY A 76 -3.59 -4.14 15.76
C GLY A 76 -4.75 -4.69 16.56
N LEU A 77 -5.02 -5.98 16.40
CA LEU A 77 -5.90 -6.74 17.29
C LEU A 77 -5.00 -7.33 18.37
N ILE A 78 -5.04 -6.73 19.54
CA ILE A 78 -4.15 -7.07 20.67
C ILE A 78 -4.93 -7.98 21.62
N SER A 79 -4.36 -9.13 21.93
CA SER A 79 -4.82 -10.03 22.98
C SER A 79 -3.73 -10.15 24.03
N VAL A 80 -4.11 -9.88 25.28
CA VAL A 80 -3.27 -10.03 26.47
C VAL A 80 -3.90 -11.14 27.30
N GLU A 81 -3.13 -12.18 27.59
CA GLU A 81 -3.57 -13.35 28.35
C GLU A 81 -2.56 -13.62 29.47
N GLY A 82 -3.04 -13.97 30.67
CA GLY A 82 -2.19 -14.19 31.84
C GLY A 82 -2.78 -13.58 33.10
N LYS A 83 -1.98 -12.78 33.82
CA LYS A 83 -2.41 -12.07 35.04
C LYS A 83 -3.55 -11.09 34.76
N VAL A 84 -3.52 -10.44 33.59
CA VAL A 84 -4.65 -9.65 33.08
C VAL A 84 -5.12 -10.23 31.76
N ASN A 85 -6.43 -10.21 31.55
CA ASN A 85 -7.04 -10.69 30.32
C ASN A 85 -7.75 -9.52 29.63
N ARG A 86 -7.26 -9.11 28.47
CA ARG A 86 -7.82 -7.99 27.70
C ARG A 86 -7.68 -8.25 26.21
N LYS A 87 -8.73 -7.92 25.45
CA LYS A 87 -8.70 -7.90 23.99
C LYS A 87 -9.14 -6.53 23.49
N LEU A 88 -8.35 -5.90 22.64
CA LEU A 88 -8.64 -4.58 22.09
C LEU A 88 -8.26 -4.50 20.62
N LEU A 89 -9.04 -3.73 19.87
CA LEU A 89 -8.66 -3.28 18.54
C LEU A 89 -8.05 -1.90 18.70
N GLN A 90 -6.82 -1.74 18.23
CA GLN A 90 -6.09 -0.49 18.20
C GLN A 90 -5.92 -0.04 16.75
N VAL A 91 -6.19 1.23 16.49
CA VAL A 91 -5.98 1.87 15.18
C VAL A 91 -5.17 3.14 15.38
N SER A 92 -3.96 3.16 14.85
CA SER A 92 -3.11 4.37 14.81
C SER A 92 -3.25 5.07 13.47
N VAL A 93 -3.39 6.38 13.51
CA VAL A 93 -3.43 7.29 12.35
C VAL A 93 -2.48 8.47 12.58
N PRO A 94 -2.10 9.23 11.53
CA PRO A 94 -1.33 10.46 11.68
C PRO A 94 -1.98 11.46 12.63
N THR A 95 -1.19 12.41 13.10
CA THR A 95 -1.65 13.51 13.95
C THR A 95 -2.55 14.50 13.18
N ALA A 96 -2.92 15.60 13.85
CA ALA A 96 -3.81 16.64 13.33
C ALA A 96 -5.20 16.10 12.92
N ARG A 97 -5.76 15.23 13.77
CA ARG A 97 -7.11 14.66 13.66
C ARG A 97 -8.06 15.32 14.65
N LEU A 98 -9.33 15.43 14.27
CA LEU A 98 -10.38 15.85 15.18
C LEU A 98 -10.70 14.70 16.12
N LEU A 99 -10.55 14.95 17.42
CA LEU A 99 -10.78 13.96 18.47
C LEU A 99 -12.26 13.54 18.60
N PRO A 100 -13.25 14.46 18.64
CA PRO A 100 -14.64 14.08 18.94
C PRO A 100 -15.27 13.10 17.93
N PRO A 101 -15.02 13.20 16.61
CA PRO A 101 -15.50 12.21 15.63
C PRO A 101 -14.88 10.82 15.78
N GLY A 102 -13.69 10.70 16.37
CA GLY A 102 -12.95 9.44 16.46
C GLY A 102 -12.51 8.91 15.08
N VAL A 103 -12.26 7.60 15.02
CA VAL A 103 -12.06 6.86 13.76
C VAL A 103 -13.29 6.01 13.49
N MET A 104 -13.87 6.14 12.29
CA MET A 104 -14.98 5.32 11.86
C MET A 104 -14.46 4.03 11.20
N MET A 105 -14.82 2.87 11.75
CA MET A 105 -14.53 1.56 11.18
C MET A 105 -15.75 1.01 10.44
N GLN A 106 -15.58 0.53 9.21
CA GLN A 106 -16.61 -0.14 8.43
C GLN A 106 -16.04 -1.39 7.74
N ILE A 107 -16.76 -2.51 7.77
CA ILE A 107 -16.40 -3.74 7.05
C ILE A 107 -17.39 -3.90 5.89
N ASP A 108 -16.88 -4.05 4.68
CA ASP A 108 -17.66 -4.23 3.44
C ASP A 108 -18.82 -3.23 3.25
N GLY A 109 -18.63 -1.97 3.66
CA GLY A 109 -19.67 -0.94 3.57
C GLY A 109 -20.84 -1.11 4.55
N GLY A 110 -20.75 -2.05 5.50
CA GLY A 110 -21.73 -2.25 6.56
C GLY A 110 -21.82 -1.10 7.56
N LYS A 111 -22.56 -1.33 8.65
CA LYS A 111 -22.75 -0.35 9.72
C LYS A 111 -21.41 0.09 10.30
N GLY A 112 -21.18 1.40 10.37
CA GLY A 112 -19.99 1.98 10.97
C GLY A 112 -19.95 1.85 12.49
N GLN A 113 -18.76 1.54 13.02
CA GLN A 113 -18.46 1.51 14.44
C GLN A 113 -17.42 2.57 14.77
N LYS A 114 -17.76 3.48 15.68
CA LYS A 114 -16.87 4.55 16.10
C LYS A 114 -15.83 4.00 17.06
N LEU A 115 -14.58 4.36 16.84
CA LEU A 115 -13.45 4.11 17.72
C LEU A 115 -13.03 5.45 18.31
N ASP A 116 -13.11 5.57 19.64
CA ASP A 116 -12.68 6.79 20.31
C ASP A 116 -11.15 6.82 20.45
N TYR A 117 -10.58 8.01 20.33
CA TYR A 117 -9.15 8.21 20.54
C TYR A 117 -8.82 8.00 22.01
N ALA A 118 -7.93 7.04 22.29
CA ALA A 118 -7.38 6.82 23.62
C ALA A 118 -6.27 7.82 23.92
N VAL A 119 -5.42 8.12 22.93
CA VAL A 119 -4.30 9.07 23.06
C VAL A 119 -3.90 9.67 21.71
N CYS A 120 -3.50 10.94 21.70
CA CYS A 120 -2.78 11.56 20.58
C CYS A 120 -1.44 12.06 21.08
N LEU A 121 -0.37 11.45 20.56
CA LEU A 121 1.02 11.85 20.77
C LEU A 121 1.55 12.62 19.55
N PRO A 122 2.72 13.28 19.63
CA PRO A 122 3.27 14.06 18.51
C PRO A 122 3.52 13.25 17.23
N ASP A 123 3.73 11.94 17.33
CA ASP A 123 3.98 11.04 16.21
C ASP A 123 2.67 10.48 15.61
N LYS A 124 1.67 10.16 16.45
CA LYS A 124 0.42 9.53 16.01
C LYS A 124 -0.74 9.71 17.00
N CYS A 125 -1.95 9.53 16.47
CA CYS A 125 -3.18 9.39 17.23
C CYS A 125 -3.65 7.94 17.22
N THR A 126 -3.99 7.40 18.39
CA THR A 126 -4.38 6.01 18.59
C THR A 126 -5.81 5.94 19.12
N ALA A 127 -6.68 5.24 18.38
CA ALA A 127 -8.03 4.91 18.78
C ALA A 127 -8.12 3.45 19.25
N GLU A 128 -8.95 3.21 20.25
CA GLU A 128 -9.11 1.88 20.85
C GLU A 128 -10.60 1.54 21.05
N VAL A 129 -10.91 0.25 20.95
CA VAL A 129 -12.20 -0.30 21.37
C VAL A 129 -11.99 -1.72 21.89
N PRO A 130 -12.82 -2.21 22.83
CA PRO A 130 -12.83 -3.63 23.15
C PRO A 130 -13.04 -4.47 21.89
N LEU A 131 -12.16 -5.45 21.69
CA LEU A 131 -12.26 -6.36 20.57
C LEU A 131 -13.27 -7.45 20.89
N THR A 132 -14.33 -7.54 20.08
CA THR A 132 -15.40 -8.52 20.26
C THR A 132 -15.28 -9.67 19.27
N ASP A 133 -15.80 -10.84 19.64
CA ASP A 133 -15.83 -12.01 18.76
C ASP A 133 -16.65 -11.74 17.48
N ALA A 134 -17.69 -10.91 17.57
CA ALA A 134 -18.48 -10.48 16.42
C ALA A 134 -17.65 -9.64 15.42
N MET A 135 -16.78 -8.75 15.93
CA MET A 135 -15.86 -7.99 15.06
C MET A 135 -14.87 -8.94 14.37
N ILE A 136 -14.25 -9.86 15.12
CA ILE A 136 -13.31 -10.85 14.57
C ILE A 136 -14.00 -11.70 13.51
N ALA A 137 -15.18 -12.22 13.80
CA ALA A 137 -15.96 -13.03 12.85
C ALA A 137 -16.33 -12.24 11.58
N SER A 138 -16.64 -10.94 11.72
CA SER A 138 -16.92 -10.07 10.59
C SER A 138 -15.66 -9.84 9.75
N MET A 139 -14.51 -9.60 10.38
CA MET A 139 -13.23 -9.45 9.67
C MET A 139 -12.78 -10.75 8.98
N LYS A 140 -13.04 -11.92 9.57
CA LYS A 140 -12.72 -13.23 8.95
C LYS A 140 -13.53 -13.51 7.69
N LYS A 141 -14.79 -13.04 7.65
CA LYS A 141 -15.71 -13.24 6.52
C LYS A 141 -15.61 -12.13 5.48
N GLY A 142 -15.18 -10.94 5.89
CA GLY A 142 -15.19 -9.76 5.06
C GLY A 142 -14.06 -9.69 4.06
N THR A 143 -14.16 -8.74 3.13
CA THR A 143 -13.20 -8.55 2.04
C THR A 143 -12.35 -7.31 2.24
N GLU A 144 -12.95 -6.25 2.79
CA GLU A 144 -12.31 -4.97 3.03
C GLU A 144 -12.78 -4.38 4.37
N ILE A 145 -11.84 -3.75 5.08
CA ILE A 145 -12.13 -2.88 6.21
C ILE A 145 -11.66 -1.46 5.88
N VAL A 146 -12.50 -0.47 6.20
CA VAL A 146 -12.24 0.94 5.97
C VAL A 146 -12.18 1.67 7.31
N PHE A 147 -11.06 2.36 7.54
CA PHE A 147 -10.89 3.25 8.67
C PHE A 147 -10.90 4.70 8.20
N THR A 148 -11.89 5.48 8.62
CA THR A 148 -12.03 6.88 8.23
C THR A 148 -11.77 7.77 9.43
N SER A 149 -10.68 8.53 9.36
CA SER A 149 -10.38 9.60 10.33
C SER A 149 -10.71 10.97 9.73
N ILE A 150 -10.96 11.98 10.58
CA ILE A 150 -11.23 13.35 10.12
C ILE A 150 -10.09 14.26 10.53
N ASN A 151 -9.49 14.98 9.58
CA ASN A 151 -8.40 15.92 9.87
C ASN A 151 -8.90 17.26 10.43
N PHE A 152 -7.97 18.11 10.89
CA PHE A 152 -8.28 19.44 11.45
C PHE A 152 -9.03 20.38 10.50
N ARG A 153 -8.99 20.13 9.18
CA ARG A 153 -9.76 20.84 8.15
C ARG A 153 -11.16 20.26 7.93
N ARG A 154 -11.61 19.34 8.79
CA ARG A 154 -12.87 18.59 8.70
C ARG A 154 -12.99 17.72 7.43
N ALA A 155 -11.86 17.40 6.79
CA ALA A 155 -11.87 16.51 5.63
C ALA A 155 -11.74 15.04 6.08
N PRO A 156 -12.59 14.12 5.58
CA PRO A 156 -12.47 12.70 5.85
C PRO A 156 -11.26 12.11 5.12
N ASN A 157 -10.62 11.13 5.74
CA ASN A 157 -9.48 10.39 5.21
C ASN A 157 -9.76 8.88 5.33
N PRO A 158 -10.45 8.28 4.35
CA PRO A 158 -10.76 6.86 4.34
C PRO A 158 -9.54 6.03 3.92
N ILE A 159 -9.14 5.09 4.76
CA ILE A 159 -8.05 4.15 4.49
C ILE A 159 -8.64 2.75 4.37
N LYS A 160 -8.49 2.17 3.18
CA LYS A 160 -8.97 0.83 2.84
C LYS A 160 -7.86 -0.19 3.11
N ILE A 161 -8.22 -1.27 3.78
CA ILE A 161 -7.32 -2.40 4.05
C ILE A 161 -8.04 -3.67 3.63
N ALA A 162 -7.43 -4.42 2.72
CA ALA A 162 -7.95 -5.73 2.34
C ALA A 162 -7.86 -6.70 3.52
N LEU A 163 -8.89 -7.54 3.69
CA LEU A 163 -8.94 -8.58 4.72
C LEU A 163 -8.37 -9.92 4.23
N ASN A 164 -7.79 -9.95 3.01
CA ASN A 164 -7.11 -11.12 2.49
C ASN A 164 -5.95 -11.54 3.42
N GLY A 165 -5.92 -12.82 3.80
CA GLY A 165 -4.93 -13.35 4.73
C GLY A 165 -5.19 -13.04 6.21
N PHE A 166 -6.21 -12.23 6.56
CA PHE A 166 -6.54 -11.93 7.96
C PHE A 166 -6.84 -13.18 8.76
N THR A 167 -7.72 -14.06 8.27
CA THR A 167 -8.07 -15.32 8.95
C THR A 167 -6.85 -16.19 9.18
N GLY A 168 -5.97 -16.32 8.18
CA GLY A 168 -4.73 -17.08 8.30
C GLY A 168 -3.77 -16.48 9.34
N ALA A 169 -3.62 -15.16 9.38
CA ALA A 169 -2.82 -14.49 10.40
C ALA A 169 -3.45 -14.62 11.80
N TYR A 170 -4.77 -14.48 11.91
CA TYR A 170 -5.48 -14.52 13.18
C TYR A 170 -5.49 -15.93 13.79
N ASP A 171 -5.67 -16.98 12.99
CA ASP A 171 -5.71 -18.37 13.48
C ASP A 171 -4.33 -19.04 13.46
N GLY A 172 -3.40 -18.52 12.65
CA GLY A 172 -2.07 -19.07 12.45
C GLY A 172 -1.08 -18.77 13.57
N GLN A 173 0.11 -19.36 13.42
CA GLN A 173 1.24 -19.15 14.32
C GLN A 173 1.82 -17.74 14.18
N PRO A 174 2.34 -17.16 15.27
CA PRO A 174 3.04 -15.89 15.19
C PRO A 174 4.32 -16.04 14.36
N ILE A 175 4.63 -15.02 13.57
CA ILE A 175 5.95 -14.87 12.98
C ILE A 175 6.91 -14.32 14.05
N THR A 176 8.12 -14.86 14.10
CA THR A 176 9.18 -14.34 14.96
C THR A 176 9.90 -13.18 14.28
N GLN A 177 10.57 -12.34 15.07
CA GLN A 177 11.42 -11.27 14.54
C GLN A 177 12.54 -11.81 13.65
N SER A 178 13.07 -13.00 13.97
CA SER A 178 14.07 -13.69 13.15
C SER A 178 13.51 -14.14 11.80
N GLN A 179 12.31 -14.71 11.77
CA GLN A 179 11.63 -15.12 10.53
C GLN A 179 11.34 -13.91 9.63
N LEU A 180 10.95 -12.78 10.21
CA LEU A 180 10.76 -11.55 9.46
C LEU A 180 12.06 -11.03 8.86
N ALA A 181 13.14 -10.98 9.65
CA ALA A 181 14.44 -10.52 9.18
C ALA A 181 15.00 -11.43 8.06
N GLU A 182 14.84 -12.74 8.18
CA GLU A 182 15.27 -13.71 7.17
C GLU A 182 14.43 -13.62 5.89
N SER A 183 13.11 -13.49 6.03
CA SER A 183 12.21 -13.27 4.88
C SER A 183 12.56 -11.96 4.15
N GLN A 184 12.81 -10.88 4.89
CA GLN A 184 13.24 -9.61 4.29
C GLN A 184 14.58 -9.73 3.57
N ARG A 185 15.55 -10.43 4.17
CA ARG A 185 16.88 -10.64 3.58
C ARG A 185 16.81 -11.44 2.29
N SER A 186 16.11 -12.56 2.31
CA SER A 186 15.95 -13.42 1.13
C SER A 186 15.23 -12.73 -0.02
N LEU A 187 14.23 -11.88 0.27
CA LEU A 187 13.56 -11.06 -0.74
C LEU A 187 14.50 -10.02 -1.35
N GLN A 188 15.33 -9.35 -0.54
CA GLN A 188 16.31 -8.37 -1.02
C GLN A 188 17.38 -9.04 -1.91
N GLU A 189 17.94 -10.16 -1.47
CA GLU A 189 18.92 -10.95 -2.23
C GLU A 189 18.30 -11.44 -3.55
N GLY A 190 17.05 -11.91 -3.53
CA GLY A 190 16.32 -12.34 -4.71
C GLY A 190 16.06 -11.21 -5.72
N MET A 191 15.71 -10.00 -5.25
CA MET A 191 15.54 -8.82 -6.12
C MET A 191 16.86 -8.38 -6.74
N GLN A 192 17.96 -8.35 -5.96
CA GLN A 192 19.29 -8.01 -6.48
C GLN A 192 19.73 -8.97 -7.58
N LYS A 193 19.56 -10.28 -7.34
CA LYS A 193 19.91 -11.31 -8.32
C LYS A 193 19.10 -11.15 -9.62
N LYS A 194 17.79 -10.92 -9.52
CA LYS A 194 16.93 -10.68 -10.70
C LYS A 194 17.31 -9.40 -11.45
N ALA A 195 17.67 -8.34 -10.74
CA ALA A 195 18.12 -7.10 -11.36
C ALA A 195 19.44 -7.29 -12.13
N GLU A 196 20.39 -8.04 -11.56
CA GLU A 196 21.65 -8.38 -12.23
C GLU A 196 21.43 -9.25 -13.47
N GLU A 197 20.58 -10.28 -13.36
CA GLU A 197 20.20 -11.13 -14.49
C GLU A 197 19.52 -10.34 -15.61
N ALA A 198 18.64 -9.40 -15.27
CA ALA A 198 18.01 -8.51 -16.24
C ALA A 198 19.05 -7.58 -16.90
N ARG A 199 20.00 -7.03 -16.13
CA ARG A 199 21.08 -6.18 -16.67
C ARG A 199 21.93 -6.95 -17.68
N LYS A 200 22.38 -8.16 -17.33
CA LYS A 200 23.18 -9.02 -18.22
C LYS A 200 22.43 -9.38 -19.50
N LYS A 201 21.12 -9.66 -19.42
CA LYS A 201 20.29 -9.93 -20.60
C LYS A 201 20.17 -8.70 -21.52
N LEU A 202 20.05 -7.52 -20.95
CA LEU A 202 20.00 -6.26 -21.71
C LEU A 202 21.35 -5.96 -22.38
N GLU A 203 22.46 -6.15 -21.67
CA GLU A 203 23.82 -6.00 -22.21
C GLU A 203 24.03 -6.96 -23.39
N ALA A 204 23.72 -8.25 -23.24
CA ALA A 204 23.84 -9.24 -24.31
C ALA A 204 22.94 -8.92 -25.52
N ALA A 205 21.71 -8.44 -25.29
CA ALA A 205 20.81 -8.01 -26.37
C ALA A 205 21.35 -6.78 -27.12
N GLN A 206 21.98 -5.83 -26.43
CA GLN A 206 22.62 -4.66 -27.04
C GLN A 206 23.84 -5.06 -27.89
N ASP A 207 24.66 -6.00 -27.41
CA ASP A 207 25.83 -6.47 -28.14
C ASP A 207 25.45 -7.30 -29.37
N ALA A 208 24.40 -8.12 -29.28
CA ALA A 208 23.81 -8.82 -30.42
C ALA A 208 23.21 -7.85 -31.46
N ALA A 209 22.63 -6.72 -31.02
CA ALA A 209 22.09 -5.71 -31.92
C ALA A 209 23.19 -4.91 -32.65
N LYS A 210 24.35 -4.68 -32.01
CA LYS A 210 25.51 -3.98 -32.61
C LYS A 210 26.27 -4.82 -33.63
N THR A 211 26.18 -6.15 -33.54
CA THR A 211 26.92 -7.09 -34.40
C THR A 211 26.14 -7.55 -35.63
N LYS A 212 24.88 -7.14 -35.79
CA LYS A 212 24.07 -7.42 -36.98
C LYS A 212 24.23 -6.28 -38.00
N PRO A 213 24.99 -6.46 -39.10
CA PRO A 213 25.13 -5.41 -40.10
C PRO A 213 23.77 -5.12 -40.75
N ALA A 214 23.49 -3.84 -40.99
CA ALA A 214 22.39 -3.41 -41.82
C ALA A 214 22.63 -3.92 -43.25
N ASN A 215 21.82 -4.90 -43.67
CA ASN A 215 21.69 -5.25 -45.09
C ASN A 215 20.81 -4.22 -45.79
#